data_AF-A0A2E7D921-F1
#
_entry.id   AF-A0A2E7D921-F1
#
_cell.length_a   1.000
_cell.length_b   1.000
_cell.length_c   1.000
_cell.angle_alpha   90.00
_cell.angle_beta   90.00
_cell.angle_gamma   90.00
#
_symmetry.space_group_name_H-M   'P 1'
#
loop_
_entity.id
_entity.type
_entity.pdbx_description
1 polymer ?
#
loop_
_entity_poly.entity_id
_entity_poly.type
_entity_poly.pdbx_seq_one_letter_code
_entity_poly.pdbx_strand_id
1 'polypeptide(L)'
;MPAYDNLRLCYGDIHNHCGISYGHGSLEDALANAQQRLDFVSITGHAHWPDIPPDLSQVTVDYHLNGFNRLKSVWPQMMETLKSKNEEGRFVIFPAFEVHFTATGDRNIIYKDLAGEILYPTSLEDLHRQLADLRERGIDILAQPHHIGYRQGTRGIDWKSHDPKFAPFVELISMHGCSETNEGTRPFLHVMGPSDWQSTIQYGLHQGHIFGVTGGTDHHSGHPGSYGHGLTGIWTTACTRDAIWDALYSRRSYALTGDRIGLRFSINDAPMGSVIEASETANITVDVSGGGAIDCVDVIKNNQLIRRFSQYEFETPDTTEVVRTKLHLELGWGLREVESTWHVEFGVREGQVINVEPRFRGRQVVSPLDEESDAGTHTAWVESSNDQCVNFVASGHGNPNNYTANMQGVCLEVEAPRTTIVYANVNGTTHQWTLKELLQGARSASLGSLETPSLRIHHAAEPHELIWNCSLIDAAIEGDSYYIRVRQTNDQWAWSSPIFIR
;
A
#
# COMPACT_ATOMS: atom_id res chain seq x y z
N MET A 1 9.56 -17.56 -13.56
CA MET A 1 8.77 -17.00 -14.67
C MET A 1 9.73 -16.12 -15.44
N PRO A 2 10.09 -16.45 -16.70
CA PRO A 2 11.18 -15.78 -17.44
C PRO A 2 11.13 -14.24 -17.39
N ALA A 3 9.93 -13.68 -17.52
CA ALA A 3 9.65 -12.23 -17.41
C ALA A 3 10.14 -11.55 -16.12
N TYR A 4 10.42 -12.33 -15.07
CA TYR A 4 10.75 -11.85 -13.72
C TYR A 4 12.11 -12.37 -13.19
N ASP A 5 12.85 -13.18 -13.95
CA ASP A 5 14.05 -13.87 -13.45
C ASP A 5 15.16 -12.92 -12.97
N ASN A 6 15.22 -11.70 -13.53
CA ASN A 6 16.19 -10.65 -13.16
C ASN A 6 15.56 -9.51 -12.34
N LEU A 7 14.35 -9.71 -11.81
CA LEU A 7 13.63 -8.69 -11.05
C LEU A 7 13.50 -9.10 -9.58
N ARG A 8 13.68 -8.10 -8.72
CA ARG A 8 13.41 -8.14 -7.28
C ARG A 8 12.14 -7.36 -6.98
N LEU A 9 11.41 -7.84 -5.97
CA LEU A 9 10.26 -7.13 -5.42
C LEU A 9 10.72 -6.17 -4.32
N CYS A 10 10.30 -4.91 -4.41
CA CYS A 10 10.41 -3.92 -3.34
C CYS A 10 9.00 -3.39 -3.02
N TYR A 11 8.80 -2.91 -1.80
CA TYR A 11 7.53 -2.36 -1.32
C TYR A 11 7.68 -0.91 -0.92
N GLY A 12 6.68 -0.08 -1.22
CA GLY A 12 6.73 1.33 -0.89
C GLY A 12 5.38 2.00 -0.77
N ASP A 13 5.41 3.22 -0.24
CA ASP A 13 4.28 4.12 -0.12
C ASP A 13 4.69 5.49 -0.65
N ILE A 14 4.11 5.89 -1.78
CA ILE A 14 4.45 7.15 -2.44
C ILE A 14 3.43 8.25 -2.16
N HIS A 15 2.37 7.99 -1.38
CA HIS A 15 1.39 9.00 -1.03
C HIS A 15 0.93 8.89 0.42
N ASN A 16 1.28 9.88 1.23
CA ASN A 16 0.98 10.00 2.67
C ASN A 16 1.30 11.42 3.12
N HIS A 17 0.81 11.79 4.30
CA HIS A 17 0.97 13.12 4.86
C HIS A 17 1.45 13.09 6.31
N CYS A 18 2.18 14.14 6.68
CA CYS A 18 2.52 14.44 8.06
C CYS A 18 2.45 15.95 8.33
N GLY A 19 2.86 16.37 9.53
CA GLY A 19 2.85 17.74 10.01
C GLY A 19 3.79 18.71 9.29
N ILE A 20 4.35 18.38 8.13
CA ILE A 20 5.01 19.37 7.25
C ILE A 20 4.01 20.29 6.55
N SER A 21 2.75 19.88 6.45
CA SER A 21 1.62 20.67 5.94
C SER A 21 0.47 20.64 6.96
N TYR A 22 -0.71 20.14 6.58
CA TYR A 22 -1.87 20.05 7.45
C TYR A 22 -2.22 18.62 7.90
N GLY A 23 -1.32 17.66 7.72
CA GLY A 23 -1.35 16.37 8.44
C GLY A 23 -0.77 16.48 9.87
N HIS A 24 -0.62 15.33 10.52
CA HIS A 24 -0.15 15.19 11.91
C HIS A 24 1.17 14.42 11.98
N GLY A 25 1.88 14.55 13.11
CA GLY A 25 3.18 13.89 13.32
C GLY A 25 4.36 14.63 12.68
N SER A 26 5.56 14.40 13.20
CA SER A 26 6.78 15.00 12.66
C SER A 26 7.22 14.33 11.36
N LEU A 27 8.09 15.00 10.59
CA LEU A 27 8.74 14.38 9.44
C LEU A 27 9.61 13.19 9.86
N GLU A 28 10.27 13.31 11.01
CA GLU A 28 11.13 12.29 11.59
C GLU A 28 10.35 11.02 11.97
N ASP A 29 9.20 11.17 12.60
CA ASP A 29 8.32 10.04 12.95
C ASP A 29 7.79 9.35 11.69
N ALA A 30 7.38 10.14 10.68
CA ALA A 30 6.91 9.59 9.41
C ALA A 30 7.98 8.74 8.72
N LEU A 31 9.22 9.22 8.70
CA LEU A 31 10.35 8.47 8.16
C LEU A 31 10.69 7.24 9.01
N ALA A 32 10.63 7.34 10.34
CA ALA A 32 10.86 6.21 11.24
C ALA A 32 9.80 5.10 11.08
N ASN A 33 8.52 5.48 10.93
CA ASN A 33 7.41 4.59 10.61
C ASN A 33 7.63 3.89 9.26
N ALA A 34 7.97 4.65 8.22
CA ALA A 34 8.25 4.13 6.89
C ALA A 34 9.37 3.07 6.90
N GLN A 35 10.47 3.33 7.63
CA GLN A 35 11.63 2.42 7.73
C GLN A 35 11.30 1.07 8.37
N GLN A 36 10.19 0.95 9.12
CA GLN A 36 9.78 -0.34 9.69
C GLN A 36 9.38 -1.36 8.61
N ARG A 37 8.87 -0.90 7.45
CA ARG A 37 8.26 -1.82 6.48
C ARG A 37 8.30 -1.41 5.01
N LEU A 38 9.01 -0.36 4.64
CA LEU A 38 9.10 0.10 3.24
C LEU A 38 10.55 0.08 2.76
N ASP A 39 10.76 -0.34 1.52
CA ASP A 39 12.03 -0.22 0.80
C ASP A 39 12.16 1.16 0.12
N PHE A 40 11.02 1.80 -0.19
CA PHE A 40 10.98 3.17 -0.69
C PHE A 40 9.76 3.94 -0.21
N VAL A 41 9.88 5.26 -0.14
CA VAL A 41 8.80 6.14 0.33
C VAL A 41 8.85 7.50 -0.36
N SER A 42 7.71 8.18 -0.44
CA SER A 42 7.66 9.64 -0.59
C SER A 42 6.93 10.23 0.61
N ILE A 43 7.40 11.37 1.14
CA ILE A 43 6.62 12.13 2.13
C ILE A 43 5.99 13.30 1.39
N THR A 44 4.66 13.38 1.42
CA THR A 44 3.92 14.32 0.57
C THR A 44 3.28 15.41 1.42
N GLY A 45 3.65 16.66 1.19
CA GLY A 45 2.95 17.81 1.75
C GLY A 45 1.94 18.38 0.76
N HIS A 46 0.80 18.87 1.24
CA HIS A 46 -0.12 19.60 0.37
C HIS A 46 0.44 21.00 0.06
N ALA A 47 0.44 21.40 -1.20
CA ALA A 47 1.18 22.56 -1.67
C ALA A 47 0.35 23.64 -2.35
N HIS A 48 -0.68 23.26 -3.11
CA HIS A 48 -1.37 24.21 -3.98
C HIS A 48 -2.75 23.73 -4.41
N TRP A 49 -3.66 24.69 -4.66
CA TRP A 49 -5.00 24.45 -5.20
C TRP A 49 -5.42 25.68 -6.04
N PRO A 50 -5.24 25.67 -7.37
CA PRO A 50 -5.48 26.86 -8.20
C PRO A 50 -6.96 27.12 -8.50
N ASP A 51 -7.81 26.11 -8.39
CA ASP A 51 -9.25 26.16 -8.69
C ASP A 51 -10.10 25.87 -7.44
N ILE A 52 -9.72 26.46 -6.30
CA ILE A 52 -10.52 26.44 -5.06
C ILE A 52 -11.96 26.87 -5.37
N PRO A 53 -12.98 26.06 -5.04
CA PRO A 53 -14.36 26.42 -5.28
C PRO A 53 -14.74 27.71 -4.56
N PRO A 54 -15.42 28.66 -5.24
CA PRO A 54 -15.73 29.97 -4.66
C PRO A 54 -16.77 29.90 -3.53
N ASP A 55 -17.47 28.79 -3.39
CA ASP A 55 -18.49 28.52 -2.38
C ASP A 55 -17.97 27.79 -1.14
N LEU A 56 -16.67 27.43 -1.09
CA LEU A 56 -16.06 26.90 0.13
C LEU A 56 -16.07 27.93 1.25
N SER A 57 -16.24 27.44 2.49
CA SER A 57 -16.18 28.30 3.66
C SER A 57 -14.80 28.93 3.82
N GLN A 58 -14.75 30.18 4.30
CA GLN A 58 -13.48 30.87 4.54
C GLN A 58 -12.57 30.07 5.50
N VAL A 59 -13.15 29.41 6.51
CA VAL A 59 -12.41 28.54 7.44
C VAL A 59 -11.70 27.40 6.70
N THR A 60 -12.39 26.76 5.76
CA THR A 60 -11.81 25.70 4.92
C THR A 60 -10.72 26.24 4.00
N VAL A 61 -10.93 27.40 3.39
CA VAL A 61 -9.93 28.04 2.52
C VAL A 61 -8.68 28.39 3.33
N ASP A 62 -8.84 29.05 4.47
CA ASP A 62 -7.74 29.44 5.35
C ASP A 62 -6.96 28.23 5.84
N TYR A 63 -7.64 27.13 6.19
CA TYR A 63 -7.01 25.88 6.58
C TYR A 63 -6.03 25.35 5.52
N HIS A 64 -6.47 25.24 4.26
CA HIS A 64 -5.61 24.77 3.17
C HIS A 64 -4.45 25.74 2.92
N LEU A 65 -4.74 27.04 2.81
CA LEU A 65 -3.71 28.06 2.56
C LEU A 65 -2.65 28.10 3.67
N ASN A 66 -3.04 27.89 4.93
CA ASN A 66 -2.11 27.81 6.06
C ASN A 66 -1.19 26.58 5.93
N GLY A 67 -1.72 25.42 5.58
CA GLY A 67 -0.89 24.22 5.36
C GLY A 67 0.04 24.34 4.15
N PHE A 68 -0.42 24.95 3.06
CA PHE A 68 0.41 25.24 1.88
C PHE A 68 1.57 26.18 2.23
N ASN A 69 1.29 27.24 2.99
CA ASN A 69 2.30 28.18 3.46
C ASN A 69 3.30 27.53 4.43
N ARG A 70 2.83 26.60 5.27
CA ARG A 70 3.69 25.79 6.15
C ARG A 70 4.64 24.93 5.33
N LEU A 71 4.13 24.16 4.37
CA LEU A 71 4.99 23.33 3.50
C LEU A 71 6.04 24.18 2.80
N LYS A 72 5.63 25.31 2.22
CA LYS A 72 6.52 26.25 1.54
C LYS A 72 7.65 26.73 2.45
N SER A 73 7.37 27.04 3.72
CA SER A 73 8.39 27.53 4.65
C SER A 73 9.37 26.45 5.09
N VAL A 74 8.92 25.20 5.21
CA VAL A 74 9.76 24.07 5.64
C VAL A 74 10.39 23.28 4.49
N TRP A 75 10.03 23.55 3.22
CA TRP A 75 10.51 22.79 2.05
C TRP A 75 12.04 22.63 1.98
N PRO A 76 12.87 23.69 2.18
CA PRO A 76 14.33 23.52 2.17
C PRO A 76 14.82 22.57 3.27
N GLN A 77 14.28 22.72 4.49
CA GLN A 77 14.65 21.87 5.63
C GLN A 77 14.16 20.42 5.43
N MET A 78 12.95 20.24 4.89
CA MET A 78 12.42 18.93 4.52
C MET A 78 13.39 18.22 3.56
N MET A 79 13.82 18.91 2.49
CA MET A 79 14.76 18.34 1.52
C MET A 79 16.10 17.94 2.13
N GLU A 80 16.63 18.72 3.08
CA GLU A 80 17.84 18.35 3.83
C GLU A 80 17.61 17.11 4.70
N THR A 81 16.48 17.02 5.41
CA THR A 81 16.12 15.85 6.20
C THR A 81 15.98 14.61 5.32
N LEU A 82 15.26 14.69 4.19
CA LEU A 82 15.10 13.57 3.26
C LEU A 82 16.46 13.09 2.73
N LYS A 83 17.37 14.00 2.38
CA LYS A 83 18.75 13.65 1.97
C LYS A 83 19.52 12.92 3.07
N SER A 84 19.38 13.36 4.31
CA SER A 84 20.09 12.75 5.45
C SER A 84 19.57 11.36 5.81
N LYS A 85 18.31 11.06 5.48
CA LYS A 85 17.63 9.81 5.81
C LYS A 85 17.58 8.81 4.65
N ASN A 86 17.86 9.24 3.42
CA ASN A 86 17.89 8.36 2.27
C ASN A 86 19.07 7.39 2.35
N GLU A 87 18.80 6.13 2.08
CA GLU A 87 19.81 5.08 2.07
C GLU A 87 19.67 4.21 0.82
N GLU A 88 20.51 4.50 -0.18
CA GLU A 88 20.46 3.83 -1.46
C GLU A 88 20.58 2.29 -1.33
N GLY A 89 19.69 1.54 -1.98
CA GLY A 89 19.66 0.08 -1.90
C GLY A 89 18.93 -0.49 -0.66
N ARG A 90 18.55 0.35 0.32
CA ARG A 90 17.90 -0.07 1.58
C ARG A 90 16.60 0.67 1.88
N PHE A 91 16.61 2.00 1.77
CA PHE A 91 15.48 2.88 2.05
C PHE A 91 15.54 4.11 1.15
N VAL A 92 14.92 4.03 -0.01
CA VAL A 92 14.97 5.08 -1.04
C VAL A 92 13.86 6.09 -0.82
N ILE A 93 14.21 7.37 -0.77
CA ILE A 93 13.25 8.46 -0.52
C ILE A 93 13.09 9.32 -1.78
N PHE A 94 11.87 9.54 -2.23
CA PHE A 94 11.54 10.51 -3.29
C PHE A 94 10.84 11.73 -2.66
N PRO A 95 11.26 12.97 -2.96
CA PRO A 95 10.56 14.14 -2.47
C PRO A 95 9.28 14.37 -3.28
N ALA A 96 8.20 14.68 -2.57
CA ALA A 96 6.89 14.85 -3.19
C ALA A 96 6.07 15.97 -2.54
N PHE A 97 5.11 16.47 -3.30
CA PHE A 97 4.09 17.38 -2.82
C PHE A 97 2.80 17.20 -3.62
N GLU A 98 1.67 17.56 -3.04
CA GLU A 98 0.36 17.41 -3.68
C GLU A 98 -0.16 18.75 -4.20
N VAL A 99 -0.69 18.72 -5.42
CA VAL A 99 -1.46 19.82 -6.01
C VAL A 99 -2.89 19.36 -6.23
N HIS A 100 -3.84 20.09 -5.66
CA HIS A 100 -5.25 19.81 -5.84
C HIS A 100 -5.79 20.42 -7.13
N PHE A 101 -6.72 19.73 -7.78
CA PHE A 101 -7.56 20.32 -8.81
C PHE A 101 -9.01 19.86 -8.61
N THR A 102 -9.90 20.82 -8.33
CA THR A 102 -11.34 20.55 -8.23
C THR A 102 -11.86 19.92 -9.50
N ALA A 103 -11.48 20.48 -10.66
CA ALA A 103 -12.06 20.13 -11.95
C ALA A 103 -11.54 18.81 -12.53
N THR A 104 -10.27 18.46 -12.26
CA THR A 104 -9.56 17.38 -12.97
C THR A 104 -8.88 16.37 -12.03
N GLY A 105 -9.13 16.51 -10.73
CA GLY A 105 -8.61 15.66 -9.67
C GLY A 105 -7.16 15.97 -9.32
N ASP A 106 -6.75 15.49 -8.17
CA ASP A 106 -5.49 15.91 -7.58
C ASP A 106 -4.30 15.14 -8.13
N ARG A 107 -3.11 15.70 -7.93
CA ARG A 107 -1.85 15.14 -8.42
C ARG A 107 -0.83 15.13 -7.29
N ASN A 108 -0.32 13.94 -7.00
CA ASN A 108 0.91 13.80 -6.24
C ASN A 108 2.10 14.00 -7.18
N ILE A 109 2.86 15.06 -6.95
CA ILE A 109 4.02 15.44 -7.75
C ILE A 109 5.26 14.85 -7.08
N ILE A 110 5.97 13.98 -7.79
CA ILE A 110 7.08 13.20 -7.25
C ILE A 110 8.31 13.51 -8.09
N TYR A 111 9.40 13.98 -7.49
CA TYR A 111 10.68 14.10 -8.20
C TYR A 111 11.48 12.81 -8.10
N LYS A 112 12.22 12.50 -9.17
CA LYS A 112 13.18 11.39 -9.16
C LYS A 112 14.26 11.61 -8.13
N ASP A 113 14.88 12.79 -8.18
CA ASP A 113 16.04 13.13 -7.38
C ASP A 113 15.64 13.90 -6.13
N LEU A 114 16.51 13.91 -5.13
CA LEU A 114 16.38 14.73 -3.93
C LEU A 114 16.71 16.21 -4.23
N ALA A 115 16.10 16.76 -5.27
CA ALA A 115 16.20 18.14 -5.70
C ALA A 115 14.88 18.56 -6.37
N GLY A 116 14.55 19.85 -6.33
CA GLY A 116 13.33 20.38 -6.91
C GLY A 116 12.68 21.43 -6.02
N GLU A 117 11.77 22.19 -6.62
CA GLU A 117 10.98 23.23 -5.96
C GLU A 117 9.49 22.87 -6.01
N ILE A 118 8.71 23.44 -5.11
CA ILE A 118 7.26 23.33 -5.19
C ILE A 118 6.77 24.04 -6.46
N LEU A 119 5.91 23.37 -7.22
CA LEU A 119 5.26 23.92 -8.40
C LEU A 119 3.94 24.59 -8.02
N TYR A 120 3.62 25.70 -8.67
CA TYR A 120 2.40 26.48 -8.46
C TYR A 120 1.66 26.67 -9.79
N PRO A 121 1.12 25.60 -10.39
CA PRO A 121 0.44 25.68 -11.66
C PRO A 121 -0.90 26.38 -11.56
N THR A 122 -1.29 27.10 -12.61
CA THR A 122 -2.62 27.75 -12.69
C THR A 122 -3.72 26.84 -13.23
N SER A 123 -3.35 25.71 -13.83
CA SER A 123 -4.24 24.68 -14.37
C SER A 123 -3.46 23.37 -14.59
N LEU A 124 -4.16 22.27 -14.89
CA LEU A 124 -3.49 21.01 -15.22
C LEU A 124 -2.64 21.11 -16.50
N GLU A 125 -3.08 21.88 -17.49
CA GLU A 125 -2.29 22.14 -18.71
C GLU A 125 -1.01 22.90 -18.38
N ASP A 126 -1.09 23.89 -17.50
CA ASP A 126 0.06 24.66 -17.03
C ASP A 126 1.02 23.77 -16.22
N LEU A 127 0.50 22.86 -15.39
CA LEU A 127 1.30 21.83 -14.73
C LEU A 127 2.05 20.98 -15.74
N HIS A 128 1.38 20.41 -16.76
CA HIS A 128 2.04 19.61 -17.80
C HIS A 128 3.14 20.38 -18.53
N ARG A 129 2.94 21.68 -18.79
CA ARG A 129 3.98 22.55 -19.37
C ARG A 129 5.19 22.67 -18.44
N GLN A 130 4.97 22.97 -17.15
CA GLN A 130 6.05 23.08 -16.16
C GLN A 130 6.83 21.76 -16.01
N LEU A 131 6.14 20.61 -16.03
CA LEU A 131 6.77 19.28 -16.00
C LEU A 131 7.61 19.01 -17.26
N ALA A 132 7.13 19.41 -18.43
CA ALA A 132 7.89 19.31 -19.68
C ALA A 132 9.18 20.14 -19.60
N ASP A 133 9.08 21.40 -19.17
CA ASP A 133 10.22 22.32 -19.04
C ASP A 133 11.26 21.81 -18.02
N LEU A 134 10.83 21.14 -16.96
CA LEU A 134 11.73 20.49 -15.99
C LEU A 134 12.48 19.32 -16.64
N ARG A 135 11.77 18.46 -17.37
CA ARG A 135 12.40 17.30 -18.04
C ARG A 135 13.36 17.72 -19.15
N GLU A 136 13.07 18.79 -19.89
CA GLU A 136 13.99 19.36 -20.88
C GLU A 136 15.30 19.86 -20.23
N ARG A 137 15.24 20.26 -18.97
CA ARG A 137 16.41 20.65 -18.15
C ARG A 137 17.07 19.47 -17.44
N GLY A 138 16.63 18.24 -17.69
CA GLY A 138 17.16 17.01 -17.09
C GLY A 138 16.65 16.71 -15.68
N ILE A 139 15.58 17.37 -15.23
CA ILE A 139 14.94 17.09 -13.94
C ILE A 139 13.74 16.18 -14.19
N ASP A 140 13.85 14.93 -13.78
CA ASP A 140 12.79 13.95 -13.98
C ASP A 140 11.76 13.99 -12.84
N ILE A 141 10.48 13.94 -13.22
CA ILE A 141 9.34 14.24 -12.37
C ILE A 141 8.07 13.56 -12.89
N LEU A 142 7.21 13.12 -11.98
CA LEU A 142 5.91 12.49 -12.24
C LEU A 142 4.79 13.28 -11.57
N ALA A 143 3.58 13.16 -12.12
CA ALA A 143 2.36 13.74 -11.55
C ALA A 143 1.27 12.67 -11.50
N GLN A 144 1.25 11.89 -10.42
CA GLN A 144 0.33 10.76 -10.24
C GLN A 144 -1.07 11.25 -9.82
N PRO A 145 -2.14 10.93 -10.57
CA PRO A 145 -3.51 11.05 -10.08
C PRO A 145 -3.74 10.10 -8.90
N HIS A 146 -4.24 10.63 -7.77
CA HIS A 146 -4.54 9.84 -6.58
C HIS A 146 -5.99 10.02 -6.11
N HIS A 147 -6.45 9.13 -5.22
CA HIS A 147 -7.83 8.96 -4.76
C HIS A 147 -8.88 9.24 -5.85
N ILE A 148 -8.63 8.69 -7.05
CA ILE A 148 -9.25 9.17 -8.30
C ILE A 148 -10.76 9.01 -8.33
N GLY A 149 -11.31 8.11 -7.51
CA GLY A 149 -12.68 7.64 -7.57
C GLY A 149 -13.77 8.67 -7.30
N TYR A 150 -13.48 9.84 -6.74
CA TYR A 150 -14.50 10.89 -6.54
C TYR A 150 -15.13 11.35 -7.86
N ARG A 151 -16.28 12.01 -7.80
CA ARG A 151 -16.92 12.59 -8.98
C ARG A 151 -16.05 13.70 -9.60
N GLN A 152 -16.05 13.79 -10.93
CA GLN A 152 -15.45 14.93 -11.63
C GLN A 152 -16.06 16.27 -11.15
N GLY A 153 -15.21 17.27 -10.92
CA GLY A 153 -15.62 18.54 -10.30
C GLY A 153 -15.69 18.51 -8.77
N THR A 154 -15.39 17.37 -8.15
CA THR A 154 -15.19 17.22 -6.70
C THR A 154 -13.90 16.45 -6.44
N ARG A 155 -12.79 16.88 -7.07
CA ARG A 155 -11.44 16.28 -6.93
C ARG A 155 -11.29 14.86 -7.50
N GLY A 156 -12.27 14.39 -8.28
CA GLY A 156 -12.16 13.18 -9.10
C GLY A 156 -11.38 13.37 -10.40
N ILE A 157 -10.75 12.31 -10.90
CA ILE A 157 -9.99 12.36 -12.16
C ILE A 157 -10.89 12.73 -13.35
N ASP A 158 -10.36 13.57 -14.26
CA ASP A 158 -10.87 13.66 -15.63
C ASP A 158 -10.00 12.83 -16.57
N TRP A 159 -10.49 11.65 -16.98
CA TRP A 159 -9.76 10.74 -17.87
C TRP A 159 -9.39 11.37 -19.22
N LYS A 160 -10.16 12.35 -19.72
CA LYS A 160 -9.82 13.06 -20.97
C LYS A 160 -8.54 13.88 -20.83
N SER A 161 -8.19 14.26 -19.61
CA SER A 161 -6.99 15.03 -19.28
C SER A 161 -5.79 14.16 -18.89
N HIS A 162 -5.97 12.85 -18.80
CA HIS A 162 -4.91 11.92 -18.41
C HIS A 162 -3.83 11.85 -19.49
N ASP A 163 -2.59 12.17 -19.10
CA ASP A 163 -1.42 12.08 -19.97
C ASP A 163 -0.40 11.07 -19.40
N PRO A 164 -0.25 9.87 -20.00
CA PRO A 164 0.64 8.84 -19.50
C PRO A 164 2.13 9.23 -19.57
N LYS A 165 2.48 10.31 -20.28
CA LYS A 165 3.83 10.88 -20.26
C LYS A 165 4.21 11.34 -18.86
N PHE A 166 3.29 11.96 -18.13
CA PHE A 166 3.51 12.50 -16.79
C PHE A 166 2.90 11.63 -15.68
N ALA A 167 1.86 10.87 -16.04
CA ALA A 167 1.10 10.00 -15.14
C ALA A 167 1.10 8.55 -15.66
N PRO A 168 2.24 7.84 -15.70
CA PRO A 168 2.28 6.46 -16.19
C PRO A 168 1.48 5.49 -15.32
N PHE A 169 1.14 5.86 -14.08
CA PHE A 169 0.31 5.10 -13.16
C PHE A 169 -0.65 6.00 -12.38
N VAL A 170 -1.67 5.39 -11.80
CA VAL A 170 -2.72 6.03 -10.99
C VAL A 170 -2.90 5.29 -9.67
N GLU A 171 -3.33 5.98 -8.62
CA GLU A 171 -3.66 5.32 -7.35
C GLU A 171 -4.95 4.52 -7.48
N LEU A 172 -4.88 3.21 -7.20
CA LEU A 172 -6.03 2.33 -7.16
C LEU A 172 -6.66 2.31 -5.77
N ILE A 173 -5.87 2.31 -4.71
CA ILE A 173 -6.38 2.21 -3.34
C ILE A 173 -5.57 3.09 -2.38
N SER A 174 -6.30 3.72 -1.46
CA SER A 174 -5.77 4.40 -0.29
C SER A 174 -6.79 4.39 0.86
N MET A 175 -6.53 5.13 1.93
CA MET A 175 -7.51 5.31 3.01
C MET A 175 -8.83 5.92 2.52
N HIS A 176 -8.83 6.59 1.37
CA HIS A 176 -10.05 7.12 0.77
C HIS A 176 -10.99 6.03 0.29
N GLY A 177 -10.49 4.88 -0.17
CA GLY A 177 -11.28 3.81 -0.77
C GLY A 177 -10.56 3.12 -1.91
N CYS A 178 -11.24 2.18 -2.58
CA CYS A 178 -10.73 1.48 -3.77
C CYS A 178 -11.39 2.00 -5.05
N SER A 179 -10.59 2.57 -5.94
CA SER A 179 -11.00 3.15 -7.22
C SER A 179 -11.15 2.13 -8.36
N GLU A 180 -11.01 0.82 -8.08
CA GLU A 180 -11.22 -0.22 -9.11
C GLU A 180 -12.60 -0.06 -9.78
N THR A 181 -13.64 0.05 -8.95
CA THR A 181 -15.06 0.22 -9.34
C THR A 181 -15.77 1.12 -8.32
N ASN A 182 -16.98 1.61 -8.65
CA ASN A 182 -17.78 2.42 -7.72
C ASN A 182 -18.73 1.60 -6.82
N GLU A 183 -18.77 0.27 -6.99
CA GLU A 183 -19.64 -0.66 -6.23
C GLU A 183 -18.80 -1.70 -5.45
N GLY A 184 -17.54 -1.38 -5.16
CA GLY A 184 -16.61 -2.25 -4.46
C GLY A 184 -16.89 -2.36 -2.96
N THR A 185 -16.20 -3.30 -2.29
CA THR A 185 -16.30 -3.51 -0.83
C THR A 185 -15.52 -2.50 0.01
N ARG A 186 -14.83 -1.55 -0.65
CA ARG A 186 -14.02 -0.48 -0.03
C ARG A 186 -14.48 0.88 -0.53
N PRO A 187 -15.65 1.34 -0.07
CA PRO A 187 -16.27 2.56 -0.58
C PRO A 187 -15.51 3.80 -0.15
N PHE A 188 -15.79 4.90 -0.84
CA PHE A 188 -15.29 6.21 -0.46
C PHE A 188 -16.13 6.81 0.66
N LEU A 189 -15.51 7.04 1.82
CA LEU A 189 -16.18 7.50 3.05
C LEU A 189 -15.71 8.89 3.53
N HIS A 190 -14.80 9.52 2.80
CA HIS A 190 -14.28 10.84 3.12
C HIS A 190 -15.31 11.94 2.86
N VAL A 191 -15.12 13.11 3.48
CA VAL A 191 -16.01 14.28 3.36
C VAL A 191 -16.13 14.85 1.94
N MET A 192 -15.24 14.44 1.02
CA MET A 192 -15.27 14.82 -0.40
C MET A 192 -16.43 14.17 -1.17
N GLY A 193 -17.01 13.08 -0.67
CA GLY A 193 -18.18 12.43 -1.25
C GLY A 193 -17.96 10.97 -1.63
N PRO A 194 -18.96 10.32 -2.25
CA PRO A 194 -18.84 8.95 -2.71
C PRO A 194 -18.02 8.83 -4.01
N SER A 195 -17.70 7.60 -4.39
CA SER A 195 -17.10 7.29 -5.68
C SER A 195 -18.10 7.41 -6.84
N ASP A 196 -17.62 7.77 -8.03
CA ASP A 196 -18.37 7.84 -9.27
C ASP A 196 -17.78 6.91 -10.33
N TRP A 197 -18.63 6.20 -11.08
CA TRP A 197 -18.22 5.26 -12.12
C TRP A 197 -17.25 5.89 -13.13
N GLN A 198 -17.50 7.12 -13.57
CA GLN A 198 -16.71 7.78 -14.62
C GLN A 198 -15.29 8.12 -14.18
N SER A 199 -15.00 8.02 -12.89
CA SER A 199 -13.67 8.30 -12.33
C SER A 199 -12.90 7.03 -11.96
N THR A 200 -13.50 5.85 -12.14
CA THR A 200 -12.88 4.56 -11.78
C THR A 200 -11.78 4.13 -12.74
N ILE A 201 -10.92 3.21 -12.27
CA ILE A 201 -9.95 2.49 -13.09
C ILE A 201 -10.63 1.77 -14.25
N GLN A 202 -11.71 1.04 -13.99
CA GLN A 202 -12.43 0.30 -15.03
C GLN A 202 -13.00 1.23 -16.11
N TYR A 203 -13.48 2.43 -15.75
CA TYR A 203 -13.87 3.41 -16.75
C TYR A 203 -12.68 3.88 -17.60
N GLY A 204 -11.54 4.17 -16.98
CA GLY A 204 -10.30 4.52 -17.69
C GLY A 204 -9.86 3.43 -18.67
N LEU A 205 -9.89 2.16 -18.26
CA LEU A 205 -9.62 1.00 -19.11
C LEU A 205 -10.61 0.88 -20.27
N HIS A 206 -11.90 1.11 -20.01
CA HIS A 206 -12.94 1.09 -21.05
C HIS A 206 -12.75 2.20 -22.10
N GLN A 207 -12.16 3.34 -21.72
CA GLN A 207 -11.79 4.40 -22.67
C GLN A 207 -10.46 4.12 -23.42
N GLY A 208 -9.78 3.02 -23.11
CA GLY A 208 -8.55 2.61 -23.77
C GLY A 208 -7.27 3.25 -23.23
N HIS A 209 -7.33 3.98 -22.10
CA HIS A 209 -6.14 4.57 -21.47
C HIS A 209 -5.14 3.52 -21.02
N ILE A 210 -3.86 3.86 -21.10
CA ILE A 210 -2.74 2.99 -20.73
C ILE A 210 -2.08 3.56 -19.48
N PHE A 211 -2.16 2.83 -18.38
CA PHE A 211 -1.60 3.21 -17.09
C PHE A 211 -1.28 1.98 -16.23
N GLY A 212 -0.39 2.14 -15.27
CA GLY A 212 -0.15 1.19 -14.18
C GLY A 212 -0.96 1.57 -12.95
N VAL A 213 -0.91 0.73 -11.93
CA VAL A 213 -1.60 0.98 -10.65
C VAL A 213 -0.64 0.94 -9.49
N THR A 214 -0.94 1.77 -8.49
CA THR A 214 -0.23 1.85 -7.21
C THR A 214 -1.23 1.84 -6.06
N GLY A 215 -0.77 1.45 -4.88
CA GLY A 215 -1.45 1.68 -3.61
C GLY A 215 -0.64 2.67 -2.78
N GLY A 216 -1.29 3.70 -2.26
CA GLY A 216 -0.70 4.65 -1.32
C GLY A 216 -1.54 4.66 -0.04
N THR A 217 -1.00 5.12 1.07
CA THR A 217 -1.84 5.17 2.28
C THR A 217 -2.75 6.39 2.31
N ASP A 218 -2.29 7.51 1.74
CA ASP A 218 -2.90 8.85 1.86
C ASP A 218 -3.13 9.22 3.35
N HIS A 219 -2.32 8.62 4.23
CA HIS A 219 -2.56 8.65 5.65
C HIS A 219 -2.12 9.99 6.24
N HIS A 220 -2.98 10.63 7.04
CA HIS A 220 -2.73 11.98 7.58
C HIS A 220 -2.12 12.01 9.00
N SER A 221 -1.80 10.85 9.58
CA SER A 221 -1.15 10.74 10.91
C SER A 221 0.37 10.51 10.89
N GLY A 222 1.07 10.83 9.80
CA GLY A 222 2.53 10.66 9.77
C GLY A 222 2.96 9.19 9.88
N HIS A 223 2.19 8.29 9.25
CA HIS A 223 2.46 6.85 9.29
C HIS A 223 2.44 6.25 7.86
N PRO A 224 3.44 6.56 7.02
CA PRO A 224 3.59 5.92 5.72
C PRO A 224 3.61 4.40 5.85
N GLY A 225 2.95 3.70 4.94
CA GLY A 225 2.81 2.24 5.00
C GLY A 225 1.90 1.71 6.12
N SER A 226 1.11 2.56 6.80
CA SER A 226 0.11 2.16 7.79
C SER A 226 -0.70 0.94 7.33
N TYR A 227 -0.62 -0.15 8.08
CA TYR A 227 -1.14 -1.45 7.66
C TYR A 227 -2.66 -1.42 7.39
N GLY A 228 -3.05 -1.85 6.19
CA GLY A 228 -4.45 -1.92 5.75
C GLY A 228 -4.96 -0.70 4.97
N HIS A 229 -4.13 0.33 4.74
CA HIS A 229 -4.54 1.56 4.05
C HIS A 229 -4.04 1.68 2.61
N GLY A 230 -3.28 0.71 2.11
CA GLY A 230 -2.63 0.80 0.80
C GLY A 230 -1.12 0.62 0.88
N LEU A 231 -0.58 -0.08 -0.10
CA LEU A 231 0.86 -0.29 -0.30
C LEU A 231 1.12 -0.55 -1.78
N THR A 232 2.29 -0.14 -2.28
CA THR A 232 2.73 -0.47 -3.64
C THR A 232 3.77 -1.57 -3.59
N GLY A 233 3.55 -2.64 -4.36
CA GLY A 233 4.60 -3.58 -4.74
C GLY A 233 5.19 -3.19 -6.10
N ILE A 234 6.51 -3.31 -6.28
CA ILE A 234 7.17 -2.98 -7.55
C ILE A 234 8.26 -4.00 -7.91
N TRP A 235 8.24 -4.44 -9.17
CA TRP A 235 9.27 -5.33 -9.73
C TRP A 235 10.36 -4.52 -10.44
N THR A 236 11.55 -4.55 -9.87
CA THR A 236 12.70 -3.72 -10.27
C THR A 236 13.98 -4.54 -10.35
N THR A 237 14.97 -4.10 -11.12
CA THR A 237 16.28 -4.76 -11.21
C THR A 237 17.10 -4.63 -9.94
N ALA A 238 16.86 -3.57 -9.15
CA ALA A 238 17.43 -3.35 -7.82
C ALA A 238 16.53 -2.42 -7.00
N CYS A 239 16.61 -2.46 -5.66
CA CYS A 239 15.91 -1.47 -4.80
C CYS A 239 16.73 -0.15 -4.72
N THR A 240 17.09 0.41 -5.87
CA THR A 240 17.77 1.71 -6.03
C THR A 240 16.82 2.74 -6.63
N ARG A 241 17.09 4.02 -6.44
CA ARG A 241 16.34 5.16 -6.99
C ARG A 241 16.08 5.01 -8.47
N ASP A 242 17.13 4.82 -9.27
CA ASP A 242 17.03 4.68 -10.73
C ASP A 242 16.17 3.48 -11.12
N ALA A 243 16.41 2.33 -10.51
CA ALA A 243 15.71 1.11 -10.90
C ALA A 243 14.23 1.11 -10.48
N ILE A 244 13.91 1.65 -9.30
CA ILE A 244 12.53 1.87 -8.84
C ILE A 244 11.82 2.86 -9.78
N TRP A 245 12.48 3.96 -10.12
CA TRP A 245 11.94 4.97 -11.02
C TRP A 245 11.67 4.43 -12.43
N ASP A 246 12.60 3.64 -12.98
CA ASP A 246 12.42 2.96 -14.26
C ASP A 246 11.25 1.95 -14.21
N ALA A 247 11.08 1.25 -13.09
CA ALA A 247 9.97 0.33 -12.88
C ALA A 247 8.61 1.05 -12.80
N LEU A 248 8.57 2.24 -12.18
CA LEU A 248 7.38 3.09 -12.14
C LEU A 248 6.97 3.54 -13.55
N TYR A 249 7.91 4.04 -14.37
CA TYR A 249 7.64 4.38 -15.77
C TYR A 249 7.21 3.17 -16.61
N SER A 250 7.81 2.01 -16.35
CA SER A 250 7.47 0.76 -17.01
C SER A 250 6.17 0.13 -16.49
N ARG A 251 5.50 0.76 -15.52
CA ARG A 251 4.26 0.27 -14.89
C ARG A 251 4.40 -1.14 -14.29
N ARG A 252 5.61 -1.52 -13.87
CA ARG A 252 5.87 -2.81 -13.19
C ARG A 252 5.47 -2.76 -11.71
N SER A 253 4.43 -2.00 -11.40
CA SER A 253 3.87 -1.80 -10.06
C SER A 253 2.54 -2.52 -9.91
N TYR A 254 2.11 -2.69 -8.67
CA TYR A 254 0.80 -3.20 -8.35
C TYR A 254 0.35 -2.69 -6.97
N ALA A 255 -0.96 -2.63 -6.78
CA ALA A 255 -1.57 -2.10 -5.56
C ALA A 255 -1.87 -3.23 -4.57
N LEU A 256 -1.69 -2.94 -3.29
CA LEU A 256 -1.93 -3.85 -2.16
C LEU A 256 -2.76 -3.14 -1.10
N THR A 257 -3.59 -3.86 -0.34
CA THR A 257 -4.29 -3.28 0.82
C THR A 257 -3.36 -3.14 2.04
N GLY A 258 -2.51 -4.12 2.32
CA GLY A 258 -1.74 -4.16 3.56
C GLY A 258 -0.72 -5.29 3.63
N ASP A 259 -1.15 -6.53 3.41
CA ASP A 259 -0.24 -7.69 3.37
C ASP A 259 0.77 -7.55 2.22
N ARG A 260 2.03 -7.94 2.47
CA ARG A 260 3.02 -8.13 1.41
C ARG A 260 2.70 -9.40 0.60
N ILE A 261 1.77 -9.25 -0.36
CA ILE A 261 1.45 -10.27 -1.37
C ILE A 261 2.45 -10.11 -2.54
N GLY A 262 3.22 -11.15 -2.82
CA GLY A 262 4.02 -11.25 -4.04
C GLY A 262 3.13 -11.65 -5.21
N LEU A 263 3.11 -10.85 -6.28
CA LEU A 263 2.30 -11.11 -7.46
C LEU A 263 3.14 -10.95 -8.72
N ARG A 264 3.31 -12.03 -9.48
CA ARG A 264 3.89 -12.02 -10.82
C ARG A 264 2.80 -12.35 -11.83
N PHE A 265 2.76 -11.61 -12.92
CA PHE A 265 1.77 -11.76 -13.96
C PHE A 265 2.41 -11.45 -15.31
N SER A 266 2.37 -12.39 -16.26
CA SER A 266 2.86 -12.16 -17.60
C SER A 266 1.92 -12.69 -18.67
N ILE A 267 1.97 -12.07 -19.84
CA ILE A 267 1.38 -12.59 -21.08
C ILE A 267 2.51 -12.72 -22.09
N ASN A 268 2.72 -13.91 -22.64
CA ASN A 268 3.78 -14.18 -23.63
C ASN A 268 5.16 -13.66 -23.16
N ASP A 269 5.51 -13.95 -21.91
CA ASP A 269 6.74 -13.50 -21.23
C ASP A 269 6.93 -11.98 -21.10
N ALA A 270 5.90 -11.16 -21.37
CA ALA A 270 5.90 -9.74 -21.03
C ALA A 270 5.28 -9.54 -19.64
N PRO A 271 5.95 -8.84 -18.70
CA PRO A 271 5.45 -8.66 -17.33
C PRO A 271 4.30 -7.64 -17.27
N MET A 272 3.60 -7.60 -16.13
CA MET A 272 2.60 -6.56 -15.82
C MET A 272 3.07 -5.14 -16.20
N GLY A 273 2.16 -4.30 -16.68
CA GLY A 273 2.44 -2.95 -17.15
C GLY A 273 2.87 -2.83 -18.61
N SER A 274 3.20 -3.95 -19.25
CA SER A 274 3.64 -3.98 -20.65
C SER A 274 2.53 -3.64 -21.64
N VAL A 275 2.94 -3.13 -22.79
CA VAL A 275 2.13 -3.01 -24.00
C VAL A 275 2.72 -3.98 -25.01
N ILE A 276 1.92 -4.91 -25.53
CA ILE A 276 2.37 -5.97 -26.45
C ILE A 276 1.44 -6.05 -27.66
N GLU A 277 1.94 -6.63 -28.75
CA GLU A 277 1.15 -6.83 -29.98
C GLU A 277 0.08 -7.92 -29.79
N ALA A 278 -0.99 -7.80 -30.59
CA ALA A 278 -2.01 -8.85 -30.69
C ALA A 278 -1.41 -10.20 -31.12
N SER A 279 -1.97 -11.28 -30.59
CA SER A 279 -1.50 -12.65 -30.85
C SER A 279 -2.67 -13.63 -30.83
N GLU A 280 -2.64 -14.59 -31.76
CA GLU A 280 -3.59 -15.70 -31.78
C GLU A 280 -3.55 -16.53 -30.49
N THR A 281 -2.42 -16.49 -29.76
CA THR A 281 -2.24 -17.18 -28.48
C THR A 281 -1.65 -16.22 -27.45
N ALA A 282 -2.37 -16.05 -26.35
CA ALA A 282 -1.96 -15.30 -25.16
C ALA A 282 -1.72 -16.30 -24.01
N ASN A 283 -0.46 -16.59 -23.74
CA ASN A 283 -0.06 -17.44 -22.62
C ASN A 283 -0.01 -16.58 -21.34
N ILE A 284 -1.11 -16.59 -20.60
CA ILE A 284 -1.24 -15.92 -19.31
C ILE A 284 -0.60 -16.81 -18.25
N THR A 285 0.36 -16.27 -17.50
CA THR A 285 0.98 -16.96 -16.36
C THR A 285 0.91 -16.08 -15.13
N VAL A 286 0.51 -16.67 -13.99
CA VAL A 286 0.38 -15.99 -12.71
C VAL A 286 1.10 -16.80 -11.63
N ASP A 287 1.86 -16.12 -10.78
CA ASP A 287 2.51 -16.70 -9.60
C ASP A 287 2.28 -15.77 -8.41
N VAL A 288 1.74 -16.34 -7.33
CA VAL A 288 1.28 -15.61 -6.14
C VAL A 288 1.91 -16.21 -4.89
N SER A 289 2.41 -15.32 -4.03
CA SER A 289 2.87 -15.63 -2.68
C SER A 289 2.14 -14.74 -1.67
N GLY A 290 1.25 -15.31 -0.87
CA GLY A 290 0.39 -14.58 0.07
C GLY A 290 1.10 -14.03 1.32
N GLY A 291 0.49 -13.00 1.91
CA GLY A 291 0.72 -12.59 3.31
C GLY A 291 0.01 -13.47 4.36
N GLY A 292 -0.73 -14.48 3.90
CA GLY A 292 -1.76 -15.27 4.57
C GLY A 292 -2.51 -16.12 3.52
N ALA A 293 -3.46 -16.95 3.93
CA ALA A 293 -4.13 -17.88 3.00
C ALA A 293 -4.83 -17.15 1.84
N ILE A 294 -4.52 -17.55 0.62
CA ILE A 294 -5.18 -17.08 -0.61
C ILE A 294 -6.61 -17.65 -0.63
N ASP A 295 -7.57 -16.79 -0.95
CA ASP A 295 -8.97 -17.17 -1.15
C ASP A 295 -9.27 -17.34 -2.65
N CYS A 296 -8.90 -16.35 -3.46
CA CYS A 296 -9.04 -16.47 -4.91
C CYS A 296 -8.03 -15.64 -5.70
N VAL A 297 -7.81 -16.06 -6.95
CA VAL A 297 -7.09 -15.31 -7.98
C VAL A 297 -7.99 -15.14 -9.19
N ASP A 298 -8.25 -13.89 -9.56
CA ASP A 298 -9.11 -13.50 -10.66
C ASP A 298 -8.27 -13.00 -11.83
N VAL A 299 -8.55 -13.52 -13.02
CA VAL A 299 -8.06 -13.00 -14.30
C VAL A 299 -9.17 -12.14 -14.90
N ILE A 300 -8.92 -10.84 -15.01
CA ILE A 300 -9.85 -9.87 -15.58
C ILE A 300 -9.37 -9.49 -16.97
N LYS A 301 -10.28 -9.52 -17.95
CA LYS A 301 -10.07 -9.04 -19.32
C LYS A 301 -11.14 -8.02 -19.67
N ASN A 302 -10.76 -6.81 -20.07
CA ASN A 302 -11.69 -5.75 -20.48
C ASN A 302 -12.83 -5.52 -19.47
N ASN A 303 -12.46 -5.40 -18.18
CA ASN A 303 -13.38 -5.27 -17.03
C ASN A 303 -14.32 -6.46 -16.79
N GLN A 304 -14.11 -7.59 -17.46
CA GLN A 304 -14.88 -8.83 -17.26
C GLN A 304 -14.02 -9.90 -16.59
N LEU A 305 -14.57 -10.55 -15.56
CA LEU A 305 -13.95 -11.72 -14.96
C LEU A 305 -14.03 -12.89 -15.95
N ILE A 306 -12.89 -13.30 -16.51
CA ILE A 306 -12.83 -14.43 -17.45
C ILE A 306 -12.48 -15.74 -16.77
N ARG A 307 -11.75 -15.69 -15.66
CA ARG A 307 -11.43 -16.86 -14.84
C ARG A 307 -11.23 -16.47 -13.39
N ARG A 308 -11.84 -17.24 -12.48
CA ARG A 308 -11.51 -17.25 -11.05
C ARG A 308 -10.92 -18.60 -10.71
N PHE A 309 -9.84 -18.59 -9.96
CA PHE A 309 -9.29 -19.75 -9.30
C PHE A 309 -9.54 -19.61 -7.80
N SER A 310 -10.16 -20.60 -7.20
CA SER A 310 -10.50 -20.61 -5.77
C SER A 310 -9.82 -21.75 -5.03
N GLN A 311 -9.84 -21.70 -3.69
CA GLN A 311 -9.15 -22.66 -2.81
C GLN A 311 -9.36 -24.14 -3.15
N TYR A 312 -10.55 -24.53 -3.61
CA TYR A 312 -10.85 -25.92 -3.97
C TYR A 312 -10.11 -26.44 -5.22
N GLU A 313 -9.49 -25.54 -5.99
CA GLU A 313 -8.65 -25.86 -7.15
C GLU A 313 -7.17 -25.93 -6.79
N PHE A 314 -6.79 -25.55 -5.57
CA PHE A 314 -5.39 -25.59 -5.15
C PHE A 314 -5.03 -27.02 -4.79
N GLU A 315 -3.93 -27.52 -5.36
CA GLU A 315 -3.46 -28.86 -5.06
C GLU A 315 -3.06 -28.94 -3.59
N THR A 316 -3.69 -29.85 -2.84
CA THR A 316 -3.29 -30.16 -1.47
C THR A 316 -2.21 -31.23 -1.48
N PRO A 317 -0.94 -30.89 -1.22
CA PRO A 317 0.13 -31.88 -1.14
C PRO A 317 -0.01 -32.72 0.13
N ASP A 318 0.77 -33.81 0.20
CA ASP A 318 0.90 -34.59 1.42
C ASP A 318 1.42 -33.75 2.59
N THR A 319 0.88 -34.00 3.77
CA THR A 319 1.29 -33.31 5.00
C THR A 319 2.74 -33.62 5.36
N THR A 320 3.56 -32.58 5.44
CA THR A 320 4.95 -32.67 5.91
C THR A 320 5.08 -32.40 7.42
N GLU A 321 6.10 -32.95 8.07
CA GLU A 321 6.37 -32.70 9.50
C GLU A 321 6.84 -31.27 9.78
N VAL A 322 7.68 -30.73 8.90
CA VAL A 322 8.16 -29.34 8.91
C VAL A 322 7.32 -28.54 7.92
N VAL A 323 6.86 -27.37 8.33
CA VAL A 323 6.10 -26.45 7.47
C VAL A 323 6.76 -25.09 7.43
N ARG A 324 6.71 -24.47 6.26
CA ARG A 324 7.02 -23.05 6.09
C ARG A 324 5.72 -22.27 5.99
N THR A 325 5.46 -21.39 6.94
CA THR A 325 4.19 -20.68 7.07
C THR A 325 4.36 -19.29 7.70
N LYS A 326 3.26 -18.57 7.87
CA LYS A 326 3.21 -17.23 8.46
C LYS A 326 2.42 -17.23 9.76
N LEU A 327 2.99 -16.61 10.79
CA LEU A 327 2.40 -16.45 12.12
C LEU A 327 2.15 -14.96 12.37
N HIS A 328 0.90 -14.53 12.37
CA HIS A 328 0.53 -13.13 12.58
C HIS A 328 -0.06 -12.95 13.98
N LEU A 329 0.64 -12.18 14.82
CA LEU A 329 0.19 -11.78 16.15
C LEU A 329 -0.32 -10.34 16.10
N GLU A 330 -1.53 -10.11 16.61
CA GLU A 330 -2.10 -8.79 16.84
C GLU A 330 -2.43 -8.58 18.33
N LEU A 331 -2.26 -7.35 18.79
CA LEU A 331 -2.60 -6.87 20.13
C LEU A 331 -3.56 -5.68 20.02
N GLY A 332 -4.56 -5.63 20.90
CA GLY A 332 -5.59 -4.60 20.88
C GLY A 332 -6.84 -5.03 21.65
N TRP A 333 -8.04 -4.74 21.13
CA TRP A 333 -9.31 -5.21 21.71
C TRP A 333 -9.51 -4.90 23.21
N GLY A 334 -9.22 -3.66 23.61
CA GLY A 334 -9.51 -3.12 24.94
C GLY A 334 -10.51 -1.96 24.90
N LEU A 335 -10.63 -1.25 26.02
CA LEU A 335 -11.42 -0.02 26.10
C LEU A 335 -10.90 1.04 25.11
N ARG A 336 -11.81 1.73 24.42
CA ARG A 336 -11.48 2.69 23.36
C ARG A 336 -10.62 3.87 23.84
N GLU A 337 -10.95 4.42 24.99
CA GLU A 337 -10.28 5.61 25.55
C GLU A 337 -9.09 5.27 26.46
N VAL A 338 -8.65 4.01 26.45
CA VAL A 338 -7.53 3.55 27.29
C VAL A 338 -6.38 3.14 26.39
N GLU A 339 -5.34 3.96 26.40
CA GLU A 339 -4.08 3.62 25.77
C GLU A 339 -3.43 2.44 26.48
N SER A 340 -2.86 1.52 25.71
CA SER A 340 -2.10 0.38 26.21
C SER A 340 -0.78 0.30 25.47
N THR A 341 0.28 -0.06 26.21
CA THR A 341 1.62 -0.31 25.65
C THR A 341 2.02 -1.75 25.92
N TRP A 342 2.53 -2.41 24.88
CA TRP A 342 2.93 -3.80 24.90
C TRP A 342 4.40 -3.92 24.53
N HIS A 343 5.18 -4.51 25.43
CA HIS A 343 6.51 -5.05 25.15
C HIS A 343 6.36 -6.54 24.87
N VAL A 344 6.74 -6.96 23.66
CA VAL A 344 6.42 -8.29 23.16
C VAL A 344 7.68 -9.01 22.69
N GLU A 345 7.91 -10.22 23.21
CA GLU A 345 8.78 -11.22 22.58
C GLU A 345 7.88 -12.27 21.91
N PHE A 346 7.95 -12.43 20.59
CA PHE A 346 7.13 -13.36 19.82
C PHE A 346 8.01 -14.27 18.98
N GLY A 347 7.80 -15.59 19.02
CA GLY A 347 8.68 -16.52 18.33
C GLY A 347 8.28 -17.99 18.39
N VAL A 348 9.22 -18.83 17.98
CA VAL A 348 9.13 -20.30 18.00
C VAL A 348 10.22 -20.89 18.89
N ARG A 349 10.02 -22.10 19.44
CA ARG A 349 11.03 -22.81 20.25
C ARG A 349 11.94 -23.71 19.43
N GLU A 350 11.38 -24.32 18.38
CA GLU A 350 12.06 -25.16 17.41
C GLU A 350 11.73 -24.67 16.00
N GLY A 351 12.67 -24.82 15.07
CA GLY A 351 12.58 -24.24 13.73
C GLY A 351 13.33 -22.92 13.63
N GLN A 352 12.96 -22.09 12.67
CA GLN A 352 13.60 -20.79 12.43
C GLN A 352 12.60 -19.73 11.99
N VAL A 353 12.81 -18.50 12.44
CA VAL A 353 12.21 -17.28 11.88
C VAL A 353 13.01 -16.87 10.65
N ILE A 354 12.35 -16.87 9.50
CA ILE A 354 12.94 -16.54 8.20
C ILE A 354 12.85 -15.03 7.92
N ASN A 355 11.72 -14.43 8.28
CA ASN A 355 11.47 -13.01 8.01
C ASN A 355 10.50 -12.42 9.05
N VAL A 356 10.63 -11.13 9.29
CA VAL A 356 9.77 -10.32 10.16
C VAL A 356 9.09 -9.26 9.31
N GLU A 357 7.76 -9.23 9.31
CA GLU A 357 6.93 -8.22 8.63
C GLU A 357 6.16 -7.40 9.68
N PRO A 358 6.59 -6.15 9.95
CA PRO A 358 5.81 -5.24 10.80
C PRO A 358 4.47 -4.87 10.15
N ARG A 359 3.39 -5.02 10.92
CA ARG A 359 2.00 -4.72 10.51
C ARG A 359 1.38 -3.69 11.46
N PHE A 360 2.15 -2.63 11.71
CA PHE A 360 1.73 -1.52 12.56
C PHE A 360 0.78 -0.58 11.82
N ARG A 361 -0.13 0.03 12.59
CA ARG A 361 -1.15 0.96 12.09
C ARG A 361 -0.93 2.34 12.69
N GLY A 362 -1.03 3.35 11.84
CA GLY A 362 -1.17 4.74 12.27
C GLY A 362 -2.54 5.00 12.89
N ARG A 363 -2.65 6.13 13.62
CA ARG A 363 -3.93 6.61 14.16
C ARG A 363 -4.90 6.90 13.03
N GLN A 364 -6.17 6.60 13.21
CA GLN A 364 -7.21 6.78 12.18
C GLN A 364 -7.65 8.24 12.09
N VAL A 365 -7.09 8.99 11.14
CA VAL A 365 -7.45 10.39 10.87
C VAL A 365 -8.21 10.43 9.56
N VAL A 366 -9.54 10.55 9.63
CA VAL A 366 -10.40 10.58 8.44
C VAL A 366 -10.42 11.97 7.84
N SER A 367 -10.53 13.00 8.67
CA SER A 367 -10.43 14.40 8.26
C SER A 367 -9.21 15.02 8.92
N PRO A 368 -8.35 15.71 8.15
CA PRO A 368 -7.22 16.46 8.71
C PRO A 368 -7.63 17.58 9.69
N LEU A 369 -8.91 17.96 9.71
CA LEU A 369 -9.50 18.92 10.65
C LEU A 369 -9.93 18.30 11.99
N ASP A 370 -9.86 16.97 12.14
CA ASP A 370 -10.22 16.30 13.39
C ASP A 370 -9.25 16.73 14.52
N GLU A 371 -9.79 17.12 15.68
CA GLU A 371 -8.99 17.51 16.85
C GLU A 371 -8.20 16.31 17.37
N GLU A 372 -6.87 16.40 17.36
CA GLU A 372 -5.99 15.32 17.82
C GLU A 372 -4.83 15.88 18.66
N SER A 373 -4.29 15.01 19.53
CA SER A 373 -3.20 15.38 20.44
C SER A 373 -1.84 15.47 19.73
N ASP A 374 -0.99 16.39 20.19
CA ASP A 374 0.42 16.57 19.77
C ASP A 374 1.34 15.37 20.14
N ALA A 375 0.80 14.24 20.62
CA ALA A 375 1.59 13.07 20.97
C ALA A 375 2.23 12.45 19.72
N GLY A 376 3.47 11.97 19.84
CA GLY A 376 4.25 11.36 18.75
C GLY A 376 3.49 10.26 17.99
N THR A 377 3.77 10.16 16.70
CA THR A 377 3.08 9.28 15.74
C THR A 377 3.83 7.98 15.47
N HIS A 378 5.07 7.88 15.95
CA HIS A 378 5.86 6.66 15.96
C HIS A 378 5.64 5.89 17.27
N THR A 379 4.54 5.14 17.36
CA THR A 379 4.09 4.44 18.58
C THR A 379 4.35 2.94 18.57
N ALA A 380 4.93 2.39 17.49
CA ALA A 380 5.24 0.98 17.39
C ALA A 380 6.47 0.74 16.51
N TRP A 381 7.35 -0.17 16.94
CA TRP A 381 8.58 -0.52 16.24
C TRP A 381 9.10 -1.89 16.64
N VAL A 382 9.83 -2.54 15.72
CA VAL A 382 10.65 -3.71 16.04
C VAL A 382 11.95 -3.26 16.69
N GLU A 383 12.28 -3.81 17.85
CA GLU A 383 13.51 -3.51 18.59
C GLU A 383 14.66 -4.41 18.14
N SER A 384 14.38 -5.69 17.95
CA SER A 384 15.36 -6.69 17.50
C SER A 384 14.67 -7.93 16.97
N SER A 385 15.40 -8.72 16.19
CA SER A 385 15.00 -10.07 15.81
C SER A 385 16.22 -10.97 15.67
N ASN A 386 15.98 -12.27 15.74
CA ASN A 386 16.94 -13.32 15.43
C ASN A 386 16.20 -14.52 14.82
N ASP A 387 16.90 -15.62 14.61
CA ASP A 387 16.37 -16.82 13.96
C ASP A 387 15.29 -17.56 14.79
N GLN A 388 14.91 -17.08 15.98
CA GLN A 388 13.89 -17.72 16.84
C GLN A 388 12.75 -16.78 17.22
N CYS A 389 13.01 -15.48 17.36
CA CYS A 389 12.01 -14.53 17.84
C CYS A 389 12.22 -13.09 17.32
N VAL A 390 11.17 -12.30 17.49
CA VAL A 390 11.17 -10.83 17.36
C VAL A 390 10.82 -10.20 18.71
N ASN A 391 11.51 -9.11 19.04
CA ASN A 391 11.12 -8.20 20.11
C ASN A 391 10.57 -6.91 19.50
N PHE A 392 9.40 -6.48 19.94
CA PHE A 392 8.81 -5.23 19.49
C PHE A 392 8.03 -4.52 20.59
N VAL A 393 7.90 -3.22 20.43
CA VAL A 393 7.04 -2.37 21.26
C VAL A 393 5.91 -1.86 20.39
N ALA A 394 4.71 -1.84 20.94
CA ALA A 394 3.58 -1.21 20.30
C ALA A 394 2.67 -0.57 21.33
N SER A 395 2.18 0.63 21.02
CA SER A 395 1.14 1.30 21.79
C SER A 395 -0.10 1.52 20.91
N GLY A 396 -1.27 1.41 21.51
CA GLY A 396 -2.54 1.56 20.81
C GLY A 396 -3.74 1.68 21.73
N HIS A 397 -4.88 1.96 21.12
CA HIS A 397 -6.17 2.11 21.79
C HIS A 397 -7.14 1.01 21.33
N GLY A 398 -8.25 0.83 22.05
CA GLY A 398 -9.35 0.01 21.56
C GLY A 398 -9.86 0.45 20.19
N ASN A 399 -10.53 -0.45 19.47
CA ASN A 399 -11.07 -0.12 18.15
C ASN A 399 -12.12 0.99 18.26
N PRO A 400 -12.07 2.02 17.40
CA PRO A 400 -12.98 3.15 17.53
C PRO A 400 -14.43 2.77 17.22
N ASN A 401 -14.63 1.76 16.38
CA ASN A 401 -15.91 1.16 16.02
C ASN A 401 -15.68 -0.31 15.57
N ASN A 402 -16.74 -0.99 15.12
CA ASN A 402 -16.70 -2.40 14.72
C ASN A 402 -16.20 -2.67 13.28
N TYR A 403 -15.83 -1.63 12.52
CA TYR A 403 -15.31 -1.71 11.15
C TYR A 403 -13.85 -1.25 11.03
N THR A 404 -13.39 -0.40 11.94
CA THR A 404 -12.06 0.19 11.91
C THR A 404 -11.12 -0.58 12.85
N ALA A 405 -10.17 -1.29 12.28
CA ALA A 405 -9.13 -2.00 13.02
C ALA A 405 -8.05 -1.01 13.52
N ASN A 406 -7.78 -1.03 14.82
CA ASN A 406 -6.73 -0.23 15.45
C ASN A 406 -5.65 -1.09 16.15
N MET A 407 -5.72 -2.40 15.95
CA MET A 407 -4.77 -3.35 16.54
C MET A 407 -3.37 -3.15 15.96
N GLN A 408 -2.36 -3.49 16.75
CA GLN A 408 -0.95 -3.47 16.36
C GLN A 408 -0.41 -4.88 16.23
N GLY A 409 0.49 -5.16 15.30
CA GLY A 409 0.94 -6.53 15.10
C GLY A 409 2.21 -6.70 14.28
N VAL A 410 2.72 -7.92 14.33
CA VAL A 410 3.87 -8.40 13.56
C VAL A 410 3.55 -9.76 13.00
N CYS A 411 3.94 -10.00 11.74
CA CYS A 411 3.88 -11.31 11.11
C CYS A 411 5.28 -11.89 10.96
N LEU A 412 5.46 -13.14 11.41
CA LEU A 412 6.68 -13.91 11.22
C LEU A 412 6.48 -14.91 10.09
N GLU A 413 7.41 -14.95 9.15
CA GLU A 413 7.57 -16.13 8.30
C GLU A 413 8.48 -17.10 9.04
N VAL A 414 8.04 -18.34 9.20
CA VAL A 414 8.77 -19.37 9.95
C VAL A 414 8.87 -20.65 9.15
N GLU A 415 9.93 -21.41 9.39
CA GLU A 415 10.07 -22.80 8.95
C GLU A 415 10.31 -23.66 10.20
N ALA A 416 9.33 -24.48 10.57
CA ALA A 416 9.36 -25.17 11.85
C ALA A 416 8.58 -26.49 11.83
N PRO A 417 8.92 -27.45 12.73
CA PRO A 417 8.09 -28.63 12.95
C PRO A 417 6.67 -28.24 13.38
N ARG A 418 5.64 -28.95 12.91
CA ARG A 418 4.24 -28.72 13.32
C ARG A 418 4.04 -28.85 14.84
N THR A 419 4.91 -29.59 15.52
CA THR A 419 4.90 -29.77 16.98
C THR A 419 5.57 -28.64 17.75
N THR A 420 6.25 -27.70 17.08
CA THR A 420 6.94 -26.58 17.74
C THR A 420 5.97 -25.76 18.58
N ILE A 421 6.49 -25.19 19.66
CA ILE A 421 5.77 -24.21 20.46
C ILE A 421 5.99 -22.83 19.85
N VAL A 422 4.88 -22.21 19.46
CA VAL A 422 4.77 -20.79 19.14
C VAL A 422 4.41 -20.06 20.44
N TYR A 423 5.14 -19.00 20.76
CA TYR A 423 4.93 -18.28 22.02
C TYR A 423 4.93 -16.77 21.84
N ALA A 424 4.17 -16.08 22.67
CA ALA A 424 4.20 -14.63 22.83
C ALA A 424 4.31 -14.28 24.32
N ASN A 425 5.39 -13.60 24.72
CA ASN A 425 5.50 -12.97 26.03
C ASN A 425 5.11 -11.51 25.89
N VAL A 426 4.00 -11.12 26.52
CA VAL A 426 3.45 -9.76 26.49
C VAL A 426 3.50 -9.20 27.90
N ASN A 427 4.32 -8.16 28.11
CA ASN A 427 4.49 -7.50 29.42
C ASN A 427 4.78 -8.49 30.57
N GLY A 428 5.55 -9.54 30.31
CA GLY A 428 5.93 -10.57 31.30
C GLY A 428 4.97 -11.77 31.39
N THR A 429 3.81 -11.72 30.71
CA THR A 429 2.86 -12.84 30.66
C THR A 429 3.07 -13.66 29.39
N THR A 430 3.35 -14.95 29.54
CA THR A 430 3.64 -15.84 28.40
C THR A 430 2.41 -16.64 27.99
N HIS A 431 2.09 -16.58 26.69
CA HIS A 431 1.08 -17.38 26.01
C HIS A 431 1.75 -18.33 25.03
N GLN A 432 1.24 -19.56 24.91
CA GLN A 432 1.84 -20.61 24.09
C GLN A 432 0.77 -21.42 23.35
N TRP A 433 1.12 -21.83 22.15
CA TRP A 433 0.34 -22.71 21.29
C TRP A 433 1.30 -23.64 20.54
N THR A 434 0.81 -24.78 20.11
CA THR A 434 1.54 -25.57 19.10
C THR A 434 1.26 -25.00 17.71
N LEU A 435 2.23 -25.09 16.80
CA LEU A 435 2.01 -24.70 15.40
C LEU A 435 0.85 -25.49 14.78
N LYS A 436 0.72 -26.79 15.14
CA LYS A 436 -0.40 -27.64 14.74
C LYS A 436 -1.77 -27.07 15.12
N GLU A 437 -1.93 -26.45 16.29
CA GLU A 437 -3.19 -25.81 16.68
C GLU A 437 -3.49 -24.57 15.85
N LEU A 438 -2.45 -23.80 15.51
CA LEU A 438 -2.57 -22.58 14.72
C LEU A 438 -2.87 -22.86 13.24
N LEU A 439 -2.41 -24.00 12.72
CA LEU A 439 -2.79 -24.53 11.40
C LEU A 439 -4.25 -25.03 11.35
N GLN A 440 -4.93 -25.18 12.49
CA GLN A 440 -6.36 -25.52 12.54
C GLN A 440 -7.25 -24.28 12.67
N GLY A 441 -6.71 -23.18 13.19
CA GLY A 441 -7.44 -21.93 13.31
C GLY A 441 -6.76 -20.92 14.23
N ALA A 442 -7.27 -19.69 14.21
CA ALA A 442 -6.81 -18.62 15.09
C ALA A 442 -7.02 -18.95 16.57
N ARG A 443 -6.22 -18.33 17.45
CA ARG A 443 -6.36 -18.40 18.91
C ARG A 443 -6.30 -17.00 19.49
N SER A 444 -7.03 -16.77 20.59
CA SER A 444 -7.03 -15.49 21.32
C SER A 444 -6.75 -15.72 22.80
N ALA A 445 -6.23 -14.70 23.46
CA ALA A 445 -6.05 -14.67 24.91
C ALA A 445 -6.26 -13.26 25.45
N SER A 446 -6.80 -13.15 26.66
CA SER A 446 -6.87 -11.89 27.40
C SER A 446 -5.53 -11.60 28.08
N LEU A 447 -5.13 -10.34 28.15
CA LEU A 447 -3.93 -9.91 28.89
C LEU A 447 -4.24 -9.60 30.37
N GLY A 448 -5.50 -9.74 30.78
CA GLY A 448 -5.97 -9.49 32.14
C GLY A 448 -7.43 -9.89 32.32
N SER A 449 -8.18 -9.12 33.12
CA SER A 449 -9.63 -9.31 33.32
C SER A 449 -10.46 -8.93 32.10
N LEU A 450 -11.78 -9.14 32.16
CA LEU A 450 -12.70 -8.61 31.16
C LEU A 450 -12.44 -7.10 30.93
N GLU A 451 -12.56 -6.65 29.68
CA GLU A 451 -12.31 -5.28 29.20
C GLU A 451 -10.83 -4.82 29.20
N THR A 452 -9.89 -5.68 29.59
CA THR A 452 -8.46 -5.43 29.31
C THR A 452 -8.12 -5.78 27.86
N PRO A 453 -7.05 -5.19 27.30
CA PRO A 453 -6.60 -5.55 25.97
C PRO A 453 -6.35 -7.06 25.85
N SER A 454 -6.61 -7.58 24.66
CA SER A 454 -6.43 -8.97 24.31
C SER A 454 -5.44 -9.10 23.15
N LEU A 455 -4.94 -10.31 22.96
CA LEU A 455 -4.16 -10.69 21.80
C LEU A 455 -4.92 -11.70 20.93
N ARG A 456 -4.54 -11.75 19.66
CA ARG A 456 -4.95 -12.78 18.72
C ARG A 456 -3.75 -13.21 17.89
N ILE A 457 -3.51 -14.51 17.82
CA ILE A 457 -2.68 -15.12 16.80
C ILE A 457 -3.59 -15.70 15.72
N HIS A 458 -3.39 -15.28 14.48
CA HIS A 458 -4.24 -15.69 13.37
C HIS A 458 -3.96 -17.13 12.95
N HIS A 459 -4.88 -17.70 12.16
CA HIS A 459 -4.69 -18.98 11.52
C HIS A 459 -3.39 -18.96 10.70
N ALA A 460 -2.50 -19.92 10.97
CA ALA A 460 -1.33 -20.15 10.14
C ALA A 460 -1.80 -20.91 8.90
N ALA A 461 -1.59 -20.35 7.72
CA ALA A 461 -2.00 -20.99 6.47
C ALA A 461 -1.08 -22.20 6.16
N GLU A 462 -1.64 -23.25 5.58
CA GLU A 462 -0.82 -24.34 5.02
C GLU A 462 0.00 -23.82 3.82
N PRO A 463 1.17 -24.41 3.51
CA PRO A 463 2.05 -23.89 2.44
C PRO A 463 1.35 -23.76 1.07
N HIS A 464 0.48 -24.70 0.72
CA HIS A 464 -0.29 -24.68 -0.53
C HIS A 464 -1.42 -23.63 -0.56
N GLU A 465 -1.80 -23.08 0.61
CA GLU A 465 -2.71 -21.94 0.70
C GLU A 465 -1.96 -20.61 0.55
N LEU A 466 -0.63 -20.60 0.71
CA LEU A 466 0.22 -19.41 0.62
C LEU A 466 0.83 -19.21 -0.77
N ILE A 467 1.23 -20.30 -1.42
CA ILE A 467 1.92 -20.27 -2.71
C ILE A 467 1.01 -20.90 -3.76
N TRP A 468 0.72 -20.16 -4.81
CA TRP A 468 -0.12 -20.63 -5.89
C TRP A 468 0.34 -20.11 -7.25
N ASN A 469 0.27 -20.94 -8.27
CA ASN A 469 0.63 -20.60 -9.64
C ASN A 469 -0.40 -21.18 -10.62
N CYS A 470 -0.59 -20.49 -11.75
CA CYS A 470 -1.39 -21.01 -12.85
C CYS A 470 -0.90 -20.55 -14.22
N SER A 471 -1.41 -21.24 -15.24
CA SER A 471 -1.36 -20.78 -16.61
C SER A 471 -2.74 -20.91 -17.27
N LEU A 472 -3.05 -20.00 -18.18
CA LEU A 472 -4.25 -19.97 -18.99
C LEU A 472 -3.85 -19.58 -20.41
N ILE A 473 -4.51 -20.19 -21.39
CA ILE A 473 -4.41 -19.77 -22.79
C ILE A 473 -5.70 -19.02 -23.14
N ASP A 474 -5.55 -17.83 -23.71
CA ASP A 474 -6.64 -17.05 -24.31
C ASP A 474 -6.20 -16.56 -25.71
N ALA A 475 -7.10 -15.88 -26.43
CA ALA A 475 -6.77 -15.08 -27.60
C ALA A 475 -6.61 -13.60 -27.20
N ALA A 476 -5.48 -12.99 -27.52
CA ALA A 476 -5.22 -11.56 -27.28
C ALA A 476 -5.50 -10.76 -28.56
N ILE A 477 -6.58 -9.99 -28.53
CA ILE A 477 -7.01 -9.17 -29.66
C ILE A 477 -6.61 -7.71 -29.39
N GLU A 478 -6.30 -7.00 -30.46
CA GLU A 478 -6.05 -5.56 -30.45
C GLU A 478 -7.11 -4.80 -29.62
N GLY A 479 -6.66 -3.98 -28.67
CA GLY A 479 -7.51 -3.24 -27.74
C GLY A 479 -7.76 -3.94 -26.40
N ASP A 480 -7.45 -5.23 -26.26
CA ASP A 480 -7.62 -5.94 -25.00
C ASP A 480 -6.75 -5.35 -23.88
N SER A 481 -7.20 -5.52 -22.64
CA SER A 481 -6.44 -5.27 -21.41
C SER A 481 -6.70 -6.36 -20.40
N TYR A 482 -5.64 -6.82 -19.72
CA TYR A 482 -5.70 -7.88 -18.73
C TYR A 482 -5.09 -7.42 -17.41
N TYR A 483 -5.73 -7.71 -16.29
CA TYR A 483 -5.11 -7.53 -14.98
C TYR A 483 -5.53 -8.65 -14.03
N ILE A 484 -4.72 -8.86 -12.99
CA ILE A 484 -4.93 -9.89 -11.98
C ILE A 484 -5.38 -9.25 -10.68
N ARG A 485 -6.35 -9.89 -10.03
CA ARG A 485 -6.78 -9.55 -8.67
C ARG A 485 -6.62 -10.75 -7.77
N VAL A 486 -5.93 -10.58 -6.65
CA VAL A 486 -5.75 -11.61 -5.62
C VAL A 486 -6.54 -11.17 -4.39
N ARG A 487 -7.30 -12.09 -3.79
CA ARG A 487 -7.92 -11.91 -2.49
C ARG A 487 -7.44 -13.00 -1.53
N GLN A 488 -7.15 -12.61 -0.30
CA GLN A 488 -6.83 -13.50 0.81
C GLN A 488 -8.01 -13.63 1.77
N THR A 489 -8.03 -14.69 2.58
CA THR A 489 -9.12 -14.97 3.54
C THR A 489 -9.23 -13.93 4.67
N ASN A 490 -8.17 -13.18 4.92
CA ASN A 490 -8.12 -12.04 5.84
C ASN A 490 -8.56 -10.71 5.19
N ASP A 491 -9.20 -10.78 4.02
CA ASP A 491 -9.67 -9.64 3.24
C ASP A 491 -8.53 -8.68 2.84
N GLN A 492 -7.30 -9.19 2.70
CA GLN A 492 -6.20 -8.47 2.05
C GLN A 492 -6.16 -8.78 0.56
N TRP A 493 -5.84 -7.78 -0.25
CA TRP A 493 -5.97 -7.85 -1.71
C TRP A 493 -4.72 -7.34 -2.42
N ALA A 494 -4.53 -7.80 -3.66
CA ALA A 494 -3.58 -7.27 -4.63
C ALA A 494 -4.25 -7.04 -5.99
N TRP A 495 -3.85 -5.98 -6.70
CA TRP A 495 -4.26 -5.70 -8.08
C TRP A 495 -3.02 -5.39 -8.92
N SER A 496 -2.74 -6.21 -9.94
CA SER A 496 -1.62 -5.97 -10.85
C SER A 496 -1.85 -4.72 -11.70
N SER A 497 -0.77 -4.08 -12.15
CA SER A 497 -0.88 -3.23 -13.34
C SER A 497 -1.39 -4.04 -14.53
N PRO A 498 -2.22 -3.46 -15.41
CA PRO A 498 -2.68 -4.16 -16.59
C PRO A 498 -1.56 -4.44 -17.60
N ILE A 499 -1.74 -5.47 -18.41
CA ILE A 499 -1.04 -5.66 -19.68
C ILE A 499 -2.01 -5.27 -20.79
N PHE A 500 -1.54 -4.48 -21.75
CA PHE A 500 -2.33 -3.93 -22.84
C PHE A 500 -1.95 -4.57 -24.17
N ILE A 501 -2.93 -4.92 -24.98
CA ILE A 501 -2.74 -5.44 -26.34
C ILE A 501 -2.96 -4.27 -27.32
N ARG A 502 -1.93 -3.85 -28.05
CA ARG A 502 -1.91 -2.65 -28.90
C ARG A 502 -1.12 -2.82 -30.20
#